data_AF-A0A8J6VS23-F1
#
_entry.id   AF-A0A8J6VS23-F1
#
_cell.length_a   1.000
_cell.length_b   1.000
_cell.length_c   1.000
_cell.angle_alpha   90.00
_cell.angle_beta   90.00
_cell.angle_gamma   90.00
#
_symmetry.space_group_name_H-M   'P 1'
#
loop_
_entity.id
_entity.type
_entity.pdbx_description
1 polymer ?
#
loop_
_entity_poly.entity_id
_entity_poly.type
_entity_poly.pdbx_seq_one_letter_code
_entity_poly.pdbx_strand_id
1 'polypeptide(L)'
;MDKKESISHRKLTDTETAFLLLLAASRPNLIQPQVSSLLQERYGRTISSHGWMTFKERNADKIEELRNSTTSQIDAAFSCGLITLSNPLNRLKQLEDLVAANTEGYQQEVATKDGSIFNITRKDHRVALQALKQIKEELTELGIKEEPEDLSLTISLAQSPEQEDVSELLEQEGISLEDL
;
A
#
# COMPACT_ATOMS: atom_id res chain seq x y z
N MET A 1 -35.17 -0.70 17.69
CA MET A 1 -34.41 0.02 18.73
C MET A 1 -32.98 -0.46 18.64
N ASP A 2 -32.19 0.17 17.79
CA ASP A 2 -30.80 -0.21 17.57
C ASP A 2 -29.91 0.26 18.72
N LYS A 3 -29.20 -0.69 19.32
CA LYS A 3 -28.21 -0.43 20.36
C LYS A 3 -27.08 0.40 19.76
N LYS A 4 -27.04 1.68 20.13
CA LYS A 4 -25.92 2.58 19.85
C LYS A 4 -24.73 2.16 20.70
N GLU A 5 -23.74 1.51 20.10
CA GLU A 5 -22.47 1.20 20.76
C GLU A 5 -21.52 2.40 20.64
N SER A 6 -21.32 3.12 21.74
CA SER A 6 -20.23 4.07 21.90
C SER A 6 -18.92 3.30 22.02
N ILE A 7 -17.87 3.68 21.25
CA ILE A 7 -16.52 3.06 21.26
C ILE A 7 -15.76 3.35 22.57
N SER A 8 -16.44 3.40 23.72
CA SER A 8 -15.77 3.55 25.02
C SER A 8 -14.98 2.28 25.42
N HIS A 9 -15.31 1.10 24.85
CA HIS A 9 -14.69 -0.19 25.23
C HIS A 9 -14.28 -1.10 24.05
N ARG A 10 -14.53 -0.63 22.82
CA ARG A 10 -14.22 -1.16 21.49
C ARG A 10 -12.80 -0.95 20.95
N LYS A 11 -11.91 -1.93 20.78
CA LYS A 11 -10.71 -1.67 19.94
C LYS A 11 -11.14 -1.43 18.48
N LEU A 12 -10.62 -0.37 17.84
CA LEU A 12 -10.81 -0.11 16.42
C LEU A 12 -10.22 -1.27 15.61
N THR A 13 -10.86 -1.66 14.51
CA THR A 13 -10.27 -2.63 13.57
C THR A 13 -9.16 -1.97 12.76
N ASP A 14 -8.35 -2.77 12.07
CA ASP A 14 -7.29 -2.25 11.19
C ASP A 14 -7.87 -1.41 10.04
N THR A 15 -9.02 -1.83 9.50
CA THR A 15 -9.75 -1.10 8.44
C THR A 15 -10.33 0.22 8.92
N GLU A 16 -10.91 0.26 10.12
CA GLU A 16 -11.41 1.50 10.74
C GLU A 16 -10.25 2.46 11.09
N THR A 17 -9.12 1.90 11.53
CA THR A 17 -7.91 2.66 11.81
C THR A 17 -7.36 3.29 10.53
N ALA A 18 -7.24 2.53 9.44
CA ALA A 18 -6.80 3.04 8.14
C ALA A 18 -7.73 4.16 7.62
N PHE A 19 -9.05 4.00 7.78
CA PHE A 19 -10.03 5.03 7.42
C PHE A 19 -9.83 6.32 8.22
N LEU A 20 -9.66 6.22 9.54
CA LEU A 20 -9.45 7.39 10.41
C LEU A 20 -8.11 8.07 10.15
N LEU A 21 -7.05 7.30 9.87
CA LEU A 21 -5.74 7.83 9.47
C LEU A 21 -5.85 8.63 8.17
N LEU A 22 -6.55 8.09 7.17
CA LEU A 22 -6.74 8.75 5.89
C LEU A 22 -7.58 10.03 6.02
N LEU A 23 -8.63 10.02 6.84
CA LEU A 23 -9.41 11.22 7.13
C LEU A 23 -8.58 12.30 7.83
N ALA A 24 -7.76 11.91 8.81
CA ALA A 24 -6.88 12.83 9.53
C ALA A 24 -5.82 13.46 8.60
N ALA A 25 -5.26 12.67 7.69
CA ALA A 25 -4.24 13.12 6.76
C ALA A 25 -4.81 14.02 5.65
N SER A 26 -5.92 13.60 5.03
CA SER A 26 -6.51 14.32 3.90
C SER A 26 -7.31 15.56 4.30
N ARG A 27 -7.88 15.58 5.52
CA ARG A 27 -8.73 16.68 6.01
C ARG A 27 -8.38 17.02 7.47
N PRO A 28 -7.23 17.68 7.73
CA PRO A 28 -6.74 17.93 9.08
C PRO A 28 -7.67 18.82 9.94
N ASN A 29 -8.54 19.60 9.29
CA ASN A 29 -9.51 20.49 9.94
C ASN A 29 -10.83 19.81 10.33
N LEU A 30 -10.98 18.49 10.12
CA LEU A 30 -12.19 17.77 10.51
C LEU A 30 -12.39 17.80 12.03
N ILE A 31 -13.55 18.30 12.44
CA ILE A 31 -13.98 18.26 13.85
C ILE A 31 -14.57 16.90 14.18
N GLN A 32 -14.46 16.47 15.44
CA GLN A 32 -14.92 15.13 15.86
C GLN A 32 -16.36 14.79 15.43
N PRO A 33 -17.35 15.70 15.48
CA PRO A 33 -18.71 15.37 15.05
C PRO A 33 -18.79 14.92 13.58
N GLN A 34 -17.98 15.52 12.70
CA GLN A 34 -17.91 15.16 11.29
C GLN A 34 -17.24 13.78 11.10
N VAL A 35 -16.13 13.54 11.79
CA VAL A 35 -15.43 12.25 11.76
C VAL A 35 -16.34 11.14 12.28
N SER A 36 -17.04 11.38 13.38
CA SER A 36 -17.98 10.42 13.95
C SER A 36 -19.16 10.15 13.03
N SER A 37 -19.64 11.15 12.28
CA SER A 37 -20.70 10.94 11.28
C SER A 37 -20.22 10.05 10.14
N LEU A 38 -19.03 10.31 9.59
CA LEU A 38 -18.45 9.53 8.50
C LEU A 38 -18.12 8.09 8.93
N LEU A 39 -17.62 7.91 10.15
CA LEU A 39 -17.37 6.59 10.72
C LEU A 39 -18.68 5.82 10.97
N GLN A 40 -19.74 6.53 11.38
CA GLN A 40 -21.06 5.93 11.62
C GLN A 40 -21.71 5.49 10.31
N GLU A 41 -21.64 6.30 9.28
CA GLU A 41 -22.18 6.00 7.95
C GLU A 41 -21.52 4.74 7.35
N ARG A 42 -20.20 4.62 7.50
CA ARG A 42 -19.43 3.55 6.84
C ARG A 42 -19.33 2.27 7.65
N TYR A 43 -19.17 2.37 8.96
CA TYR A 43 -18.89 1.23 9.84
C TYR A 43 -19.92 1.06 10.97
N GLY A 44 -20.94 1.92 11.04
CA GLY A 44 -21.94 1.88 12.10
C GLY A 44 -21.40 2.28 13.48
N ARG A 45 -20.25 2.98 13.54
CA ARG A 45 -19.56 3.32 14.79
C ARG A 45 -19.33 4.82 14.99
N THR A 46 -19.30 5.24 16.26
CA THR A 46 -19.02 6.64 16.65
C THR A 46 -17.76 6.77 17.49
N ILE A 47 -16.93 7.78 17.22
CA ILE A 47 -15.74 8.06 18.02
C ILE A 47 -16.02 9.23 18.97
N SER A 48 -15.59 9.14 20.24
CA SER A 48 -15.73 10.24 21.20
C SER A 48 -14.71 11.35 20.95
N SER A 49 -14.94 12.56 21.47
CA SER A 49 -13.98 13.69 21.39
C SER A 49 -12.61 13.33 21.96
N HIS A 50 -12.60 12.70 23.13
CA HIS A 50 -11.36 12.24 23.77
C HIS A 50 -10.69 11.12 22.94
N GLY A 51 -11.47 10.18 22.40
CA GLY A 51 -10.96 9.13 21.53
C GLY A 51 -10.34 9.66 20.23
N TRP A 52 -10.96 10.67 19.62
CA TRP A 52 -10.43 11.30 18.40
C TRP A 52 -9.13 12.07 18.67
N MET A 53 -9.06 12.82 19.76
CA MET A 53 -7.85 13.53 20.17
C MET A 53 -6.70 12.54 20.43
N THR A 54 -6.97 11.51 21.24
CA THR A 54 -6.01 10.44 21.56
C THR A 54 -5.56 9.68 20.32
N PHE A 55 -6.48 9.43 19.38
CA PHE A 55 -6.17 8.77 18.12
C PHE A 55 -5.17 9.58 17.28
N LYS A 56 -5.39 10.89 17.15
CA LYS A 56 -4.47 11.78 16.41
C LYS A 56 -3.10 11.84 17.07
N GLU A 57 -3.05 11.99 18.39
CA GLU A 57 -1.78 12.05 19.14
C GLU A 57 -0.98 10.76 18.98
N ARG A 58 -1.62 9.59 19.10
CA ARG A 58 -0.95 8.29 19.00
C ARG A 58 -0.48 7.93 17.59
N ASN A 59 -1.04 8.58 16.57
CA ASN A 59 -0.75 8.26 15.18
C ASN A 59 -0.20 9.46 14.41
N ALA A 60 0.34 10.47 15.09
CA ALA A 60 0.84 11.69 14.47
C ALA A 60 1.83 11.39 13.33
N ASP A 61 2.80 10.51 13.58
CA ASP A 61 3.82 10.12 12.61
C ASP A 61 3.20 9.48 11.35
N LYS A 62 2.22 8.57 11.53
CA LYS A 62 1.54 7.91 10.41
C LYS A 62 0.66 8.89 9.62
N ILE A 63 0.05 9.85 10.30
CA ILE A 63 -0.74 10.90 9.66
C ILE A 63 0.18 11.80 8.84
N GLU A 64 1.36 12.14 9.34
CA GLU A 64 2.37 12.93 8.63
C GLU A 64 2.94 12.17 7.43
N GLU A 65 3.29 10.88 7.59
CA GLU A 65 3.70 9.99 6.50
C GLU A 65 2.65 9.98 5.38
N LEU A 66 1.37 9.79 5.74
CA LEU A 66 0.27 9.84 4.79
C LEU A 66 0.16 11.21 4.13
N ARG A 67 0.41 12.33 4.81
CA ARG A 67 0.34 13.66 4.17
C ARG A 67 1.45 13.87 3.15
N ASN A 68 2.61 13.27 3.36
CA ASN A 68 3.80 13.49 2.55
C ASN A 68 3.99 12.44 1.43
N SER A 69 3.31 11.30 1.52
CA SER A 69 3.42 10.21 0.54
C SER A 69 2.08 9.92 -0.14
N THR A 70 1.98 10.26 -1.44
CA THR A 70 0.82 9.90 -2.27
C THR A 70 0.60 8.39 -2.31
N THR A 71 1.67 7.60 -2.41
CA THR A 71 1.59 6.13 -2.40
C THR A 71 0.97 5.61 -1.11
N SER A 72 1.40 6.12 0.05
CA SER A 72 0.85 5.71 1.35
C SER A 72 -0.64 6.09 1.47
N GLN A 73 -1.07 7.22 0.89
CA GLN A 73 -2.50 7.60 0.86
C GLN A 73 -3.32 6.61 0.04
N ILE A 74 -2.80 6.18 -1.12
CA ILE A 74 -3.48 5.21 -1.99
C ILE A 74 -3.55 3.86 -1.27
N ASP A 75 -2.48 3.39 -0.65
CA ASP A 75 -2.46 2.14 0.13
C ASP A 75 -3.50 2.17 1.27
N ALA A 76 -3.59 3.29 2.00
CA ALA A 76 -4.59 3.47 3.06
C ALA A 76 -6.02 3.54 2.49
N ALA A 77 -6.21 4.21 1.35
CA ALA A 77 -7.49 4.29 0.66
C ALA A 77 -7.95 2.92 0.15
N PHE A 78 -7.03 2.11 -0.37
CA PHE A 78 -7.27 0.73 -0.76
C PHE A 78 -7.70 -0.11 0.45
N SER A 79 -6.93 -0.04 1.54
CA SER A 79 -7.15 -0.82 2.76
C SER A 79 -8.49 -0.55 3.45
N CYS A 80 -9.05 0.65 3.29
CA CYS A 80 -10.37 0.99 3.82
C CYS A 80 -11.49 0.92 2.77
N GLY A 81 -11.19 0.54 1.52
CA GLY A 81 -12.16 0.43 0.41
C GLY A 81 -12.63 1.79 -0.14
N LEU A 82 -11.86 2.85 0.05
CA LEU A 82 -12.16 4.22 -0.41
C LEU A 82 -11.77 4.50 -1.86
N ILE A 83 -11.07 3.58 -2.52
CA ILE A 83 -10.80 3.61 -3.98
C ILE A 83 -12.10 3.38 -4.78
N THR A 84 -13.27 3.66 -4.24
CA THR A 84 -14.55 3.51 -4.94
C THR A 84 -15.04 4.79 -5.64
N LEU A 85 -14.38 5.94 -5.50
CA LEU A 85 -14.92 7.23 -5.97
C LEU A 85 -13.88 8.09 -6.71
N SER A 86 -13.98 8.16 -8.04
CA SER A 86 -13.90 9.43 -8.80
C SER A 86 -13.98 9.26 -10.32
N ASN A 87 -13.41 8.21 -10.92
CA ASN A 87 -13.55 7.88 -12.36
C ASN A 87 -12.91 6.50 -12.61
N PRO A 88 -13.57 5.53 -13.27
CA PRO A 88 -13.00 4.20 -13.54
C PRO A 88 -11.61 4.26 -14.20
N LEU A 89 -11.37 5.20 -15.11
CA LEU A 89 -10.06 5.35 -15.77
C LEU A 89 -8.97 5.86 -14.81
N ASN A 90 -9.29 6.82 -13.95
CA ASN A 90 -8.33 7.31 -12.95
C ASN A 90 -8.03 6.26 -11.90
N ARG A 91 -9.02 5.41 -11.59
CA ARG A 91 -8.89 4.33 -10.64
C ARG A 91 -8.08 3.17 -11.18
N LEU A 92 -8.31 2.75 -12.42
CA LEU A 92 -7.47 1.78 -13.11
C LEU A 92 -6.02 2.23 -13.12
N LYS A 93 -5.77 3.50 -13.50
CA LYS A 93 -4.44 4.08 -13.45
C LYS A 93 -3.82 4.07 -12.04
N GLN A 94 -4.58 4.41 -11.01
CA GLN A 94 -4.09 4.36 -9.62
C GLN A 94 -3.80 2.92 -9.16
N LEU A 95 -4.60 1.95 -9.60
CA LEU A 95 -4.37 0.53 -9.31
C LEU A 95 -3.12 0.03 -10.05
N GLU A 96 -2.90 0.44 -11.31
CA GLU A 96 -1.68 0.15 -12.08
C GLU A 96 -0.44 0.74 -11.40
N ASP A 97 -0.50 2.02 -11.01
CA ASP A 97 0.57 2.70 -10.27
C ASP A 97 0.89 1.96 -8.95
N LEU A 98 -0.15 1.45 -8.27
CA LEU A 98 -0.02 0.70 -7.03
C LEU A 98 0.57 -0.70 -7.26
N VAL A 99 0.23 -1.38 -8.37
CA VAL A 99 0.87 -2.62 -8.77
C VAL A 99 2.36 -2.39 -9.01
N ALA A 100 2.71 -1.40 -9.85
CA ALA A 100 4.10 -1.07 -10.17
C ALA A 100 4.90 -0.72 -8.92
N ALA A 101 4.38 0.16 -8.04
CA ALA A 101 5.04 0.54 -6.81
C ALA A 101 5.33 -0.66 -5.89
N ASN A 102 4.41 -1.64 -5.83
CA ASN A 102 4.54 -2.78 -4.93
C ASN A 102 5.29 -3.98 -5.53
N THR A 103 5.47 -4.06 -6.85
CA THR A 103 6.31 -5.07 -7.53
C THR A 103 7.75 -4.57 -7.74
N GLU A 104 7.92 -3.36 -8.24
CA GLU A 104 9.23 -2.75 -8.50
C GLU A 104 9.87 -2.28 -7.20
N GLY A 105 9.04 -1.85 -6.25
CA GLY A 105 9.41 -1.38 -4.92
C GLY A 105 9.47 0.14 -4.85
N TYR A 106 9.02 0.69 -3.73
CA TYR A 106 9.08 2.14 -3.47
C TYR A 106 10.00 2.46 -2.29
N GLN A 107 10.61 3.64 -2.32
CA GLN A 107 11.42 4.14 -1.21
C GLN A 107 10.50 4.61 -0.09
N GLN A 108 10.66 4.04 1.09
CA GLN A 108 9.97 4.43 2.31
C GLN A 108 11.01 4.94 3.32
N GLU A 109 10.82 6.18 3.77
CA GLU A 109 11.56 6.73 4.90
C GLU A 109 11.04 6.10 6.19
N VAL A 110 11.92 5.40 6.90
CA VAL A 110 11.61 4.80 8.20
C VAL A 110 12.47 5.47 9.26
N ALA A 111 11.81 6.10 10.22
CA ALA A 111 12.45 6.64 11.39
C ALA A 111 12.83 5.51 12.36
N THR A 112 14.11 5.44 12.72
CA THR A 112 14.58 4.51 13.75
C THR A 112 14.39 5.07 15.14
N LYS A 113 14.45 4.21 16.16
CA LYS A 113 14.29 4.58 17.57
C LYS A 113 15.32 5.63 18.06
N ASP A 114 16.44 5.74 17.35
CA ASP A 114 17.53 6.67 17.65
C ASP A 114 17.38 8.01 16.91
N GLY A 115 16.28 8.21 16.17
CA GLY A 115 15.95 9.46 15.47
C GLY A 115 16.58 9.62 14.09
N SER A 116 17.33 8.63 13.61
CA SER A 116 17.87 8.63 12.24
C SER A 116 16.84 8.10 11.24
N ILE A 117 16.74 8.78 10.09
CA ILE A 117 15.85 8.43 8.98
C ILE A 117 16.63 7.54 8.00
N PHE A 118 16.09 6.38 7.69
CA PHE A 118 16.64 5.46 6.68
C PHE A 118 15.66 5.28 5.53
N ASN A 119 16.18 5.26 4.31
CA ASN A 119 15.41 4.88 3.13
C ASN A 119 15.49 3.37 2.94
N ILE A 120 14.35 2.69 3.02
CA ILE A 120 14.22 1.28 2.67
C ILE A 120 13.39 1.12 1.41
N THR A 121 13.79 0.20 0.53
CA THR A 121 12.94 -0.18 -0.60
C THR A 121 11.94 -1.24 -0.14
N ARG A 122 10.66 -0.88 -0.14
CA ARG A 122 9.59 -1.78 0.28
C ARG A 122 8.88 -2.36 -0.94
N LYS A 123 8.63 -3.68 -0.88
CA LYS A 123 7.85 -4.43 -1.86
C LYS A 123 6.77 -5.20 -1.12
N ASP A 124 5.52 -5.11 -1.58
CA ASP A 124 4.42 -5.90 -1.03
C ASP A 124 3.57 -6.52 -2.15
N HIS A 125 4.03 -7.69 -2.60
CA HIS A 125 3.36 -8.46 -3.64
C HIS A 125 1.91 -8.82 -3.28
N ARG A 126 1.52 -8.83 -2.00
CA ARG A 126 0.13 -9.10 -1.62
C ARG A 126 -0.78 -7.95 -2.01
N VAL A 127 -0.34 -6.72 -1.77
CA VAL A 127 -1.08 -5.51 -2.15
C VAL A 127 -1.16 -5.43 -3.67
N ALA A 128 -0.06 -5.72 -4.39
CA ALA A 128 -0.06 -5.80 -5.85
C ALA A 128 -1.06 -6.84 -6.38
N LEU A 129 -1.10 -8.05 -5.81
CA LEU A 129 -2.05 -9.09 -6.21
C LEU A 129 -3.51 -8.71 -5.93
N GLN A 130 -3.78 -7.99 -4.84
CA GLN A 130 -5.12 -7.49 -4.54
C GLN A 130 -5.54 -6.40 -5.53
N ALA A 131 -4.63 -5.47 -5.88
CA ALA A 131 -4.89 -4.45 -6.89
C ALA A 131 -5.14 -5.07 -8.28
N LEU A 132 -4.36 -6.08 -8.69
CA LEU A 132 -4.59 -6.82 -9.94
C LEU A 132 -5.97 -7.49 -9.99
N LYS A 133 -6.42 -8.09 -8.88
CA LYS A 133 -7.78 -8.67 -8.81
C LYS A 133 -8.84 -7.60 -9.00
N GLN A 134 -8.66 -6.43 -8.40
CA GLN A 134 -9.61 -5.33 -8.50
C GLN A 134 -9.61 -4.68 -9.90
N ILE A 135 -8.44 -4.59 -10.56
CA ILE A 135 -8.34 -4.21 -11.98
C ILE A 135 -9.16 -5.18 -12.83
N LYS A 136 -8.98 -6.49 -12.63
CA LYS A 136 -9.71 -7.52 -13.37
C LYS A 136 -11.23 -7.40 -13.17
N GLU A 137 -11.67 -7.15 -11.94
CA GLU A 137 -13.08 -6.92 -11.61
C GLU A 137 -13.61 -5.66 -12.34
N GLU A 138 -12.88 -4.54 -12.30
CA GLU A 138 -13.29 -3.30 -12.99
C GLU A 138 -13.31 -3.42 -14.52
N LEU A 139 -12.35 -4.12 -15.12
CA LEU A 139 -12.34 -4.39 -16.56
C LEU A 139 -13.55 -5.25 -16.96
N THR A 140 -13.90 -6.23 -16.12
CA THR A 140 -15.09 -7.07 -16.31
C THR A 140 -16.37 -6.23 -16.23
N GLU A 141 -16.47 -5.31 -15.26
CA GLU A 141 -17.61 -4.40 -15.10
C GLU A 141 -17.75 -3.40 -16.27
N LEU A 142 -16.63 -2.97 -16.87
CA LEU A 142 -16.61 -2.12 -18.06
C LEU A 142 -16.98 -2.87 -19.36
N GLY A 143 -17.24 -4.18 -19.28
CA GLY A 143 -17.59 -5.02 -20.42
C GLY A 143 -16.41 -5.33 -21.34
N ILE A 144 -15.17 -5.04 -20.91
CA ILE A 144 -13.95 -5.45 -21.58
C ILE A 144 -13.76 -6.93 -21.24
N LYS A 145 -14.36 -7.80 -22.04
CA LYS A 145 -14.10 -9.24 -21.97
C LYS A 145 -12.70 -9.47 -22.50
N GLU A 146 -11.75 -9.75 -21.61
CA GLU A 146 -10.56 -10.50 -22.01
C GLU A 146 -11.05 -11.86 -22.49
N GLU A 147 -11.01 -12.11 -23.81
CA GLU A 147 -10.85 -13.48 -24.25
C GLU A 147 -9.54 -13.99 -23.64
N PRO A 148 -9.51 -15.19 -23.05
CA PRO A 148 -8.28 -15.75 -22.53
C PRO A 148 -7.45 -16.19 -23.74
N GLU A 149 -6.75 -15.26 -24.40
CA GLU A 149 -5.60 -15.62 -25.21
C GLU A 149 -4.55 -16.14 -24.23
N ASP A 150 -4.49 -17.46 -24.10
CA ASP A 150 -3.46 -18.26 -23.42
C ASP A 150 -2.41 -17.44 -22.65
N LEU A 151 -2.75 -17.05 -21.42
CA LEU A 151 -1.78 -16.69 -20.40
C LEU A 151 -1.03 -17.97 -19.99
N SER A 152 -0.25 -18.52 -20.93
CA SER A 152 0.89 -19.35 -20.59
C SER A 152 1.87 -18.44 -19.87
N LEU A 153 1.71 -18.35 -18.54
CA LEU A 153 2.77 -17.92 -17.64
C LEU A 153 3.91 -18.90 -17.84
N THR A 154 4.74 -18.63 -18.85
CA THR A 154 6.05 -19.26 -18.99
C THR A 154 6.87 -18.68 -17.85
N ILE A 155 6.79 -19.34 -16.69
CA ILE A 155 7.73 -19.13 -15.59
C ILE A 155 9.07 -19.58 -16.12
N SER A 156 9.75 -18.67 -16.82
CA SER A 156 11.17 -18.79 -17.05
C SER A 156 11.77 -18.62 -15.67
N LEU A 157 12.04 -19.75 -15.01
CA LEU A 157 12.95 -19.82 -13.87
C LEU A 157 14.17 -19.00 -14.29
N ALA A 158 14.34 -17.82 -13.70
CA ALA A 158 15.55 -17.04 -13.88
C ALA A 158 16.70 -18.00 -13.60
N GLN A 159 17.47 -18.32 -14.63
CA GLN A 159 18.70 -19.07 -14.44
C GLN A 159 19.48 -18.29 -13.39
N SER A 160 20.00 -19.03 -12.40
CA SER A 160 20.91 -18.46 -11.40
C SER A 160 21.91 -17.56 -12.14
N PRO A 161 22.24 -16.39 -11.59
CA PRO A 161 23.26 -15.54 -12.19
C PRO A 161 24.45 -16.44 -12.48
N GLU A 162 24.81 -16.51 -13.76
CA GLU A 162 25.95 -17.28 -14.23
C GLU A 162 27.11 -16.94 -13.29
N GLN A 163 27.69 -17.98 -12.70
CA GLN A 163 28.97 -17.82 -12.03
C GLN A 163 29.88 -17.24 -13.11
N GLU A 164 30.33 -16.00 -12.94
CA GLU A 164 31.37 -15.40 -13.77
C GLU A 164 32.49 -16.43 -13.88
N ASP A 165 32.65 -16.96 -15.09
CA ASP A 165 33.65 -17.94 -15.42
C ASP A 165 35.01 -17.25 -15.24
N VAL A 166 35.64 -17.48 -14.09
CA VAL A 166 36.92 -16.86 -13.67
C VAL A 166 38.04 -17.09 -14.70
N SER A 167 37.80 -17.99 -15.66
CA SER A 167 38.61 -18.27 -16.84
C SER A 167 38.89 -17.02 -17.71
N GLU A 168 37.93 -16.10 -17.89
CA GLU A 168 38.14 -14.91 -18.74
C GLU A 168 39.00 -13.81 -18.08
N LEU A 169 39.12 -13.81 -16.74
CA LEU A 169 39.95 -12.84 -16.02
C LEU A 169 41.44 -13.25 -15.98
N LEU A 170 41.75 -14.54 -16.10
CA LEU A 170 43.13 -15.04 -16.10
C LEU A 170 43.84 -14.84 -17.45
N GLU A 171 43.09 -14.80 -18.56
CA GLU A 171 43.64 -14.49 -19.88
C GLU A 171 44.01 -13.00 -20.07
N GLN A 172 43.36 -12.09 -19.34
CA GLN A 172 43.70 -10.66 -19.37
C GLN A 172 44.97 -10.31 -18.56
N GLU A 173 45.31 -11.12 -17.56
CA GLU A 173 46.52 -10.95 -16.73
C GLU A 173 47.72 -11.78 -17.24
N GLY A 174 47.55 -12.56 -18.32
CA GLY A 174 48.64 -13.33 -18.93
C GLY A 174 49.18 -14.46 -18.06
N ILE A 175 48.36 -15.01 -17.15
CA ILE A 175 48.74 -16.13 -16.29
C ILE A 175 48.15 -17.41 -16.91
N SER A 176 49.03 -18.28 -17.43
CA SER A 176 48.62 -19.60 -17.90
C SER A 176 48.32 -20.51 -16.71
N LEU A 177 47.26 -21.32 -16.83
CA LEU A 177 46.94 -22.41 -15.88
C LEU A 177 48.00 -23.53 -15.86
N GLU A 178 49.00 -23.47 -16.73
CA GLU A 178 50.17 -24.37 -16.72
C GLU A 178 51.27 -23.91 -15.74
N ASP A 179 51.18 -22.68 -15.21
CA ASP A 179 52.15 -22.10 -14.26
C ASP A 179 51.67 -22.14 -12.79
N LEU A 180 50.54 -22.80 -12.52
CA LEU A 180 49.99 -23.11 -11.18
C LEU A 180 50.17 -24.60 -10.84
#